data_AF-A0A1T4YUF7-F1
#
_entry.id   AF-A0A1T4YUF7-F1
#
_cell.length_a   1.000
_cell.length_b   1.000
_cell.length_c   1.000
_cell.angle_alpha   90.00
_cell.angle_beta   90.00
_cell.angle_gamma   90.00
#
_symmetry.space_group_name_H-M   'P 1'
#
loop_
_entity.id
_entity.type
_entity.pdbx_description
1 polymer ?
#
loop_
_entity_poly.entity_id
_entity_poly.type
_entity_poly.pdbx_seq_one_letter_code
_entity_poly.pdbx_strand_id
1 'polypeptide(L)'
;MKKLLILALLPVFTSALPAWGEPPKTEHKDWEKACGGSQITITRVGDHMVTLEAFAEHFAEGRQWQCHFQDGQIISAAYRHFIVTRKNAGDAGEFTTEQIEDRVEVFHFPDHDFTQLDPALKKDLSELLALAQS
;
A
#
# COMPACT_ATOMS: atom_id res chain seq x y z
N MET A 1 -69.91 12.95 -21.80
CA MET A 1 -68.79 13.05 -20.84
C MET A 1 -67.59 12.33 -21.43
N LYS A 2 -66.62 13.05 -22.01
CA LYS A 2 -65.40 12.48 -22.60
C LYS A 2 -64.28 12.55 -21.56
N LYS A 3 -63.76 11.39 -21.14
CA LYS A 3 -62.61 11.27 -20.23
C LYS A 3 -61.33 11.59 -21.00
N LEU A 4 -60.64 12.66 -20.62
CA LEU A 4 -59.31 12.99 -21.11
C LEU A 4 -58.31 12.16 -20.29
N LEU A 5 -57.69 11.16 -20.90
CA LEU A 5 -56.63 10.36 -20.29
C LEU A 5 -55.32 11.16 -20.43
N ILE A 6 -54.92 11.88 -19.39
CA ILE A 6 -53.59 12.52 -19.34
C ILE A 6 -52.61 11.45 -18.88
N LEU A 7 -51.87 10.88 -19.83
CA LEU A 7 -50.72 10.02 -19.54
C LEU A 7 -49.59 10.94 -19.07
N ALA A 8 -49.39 11.05 -17.76
CA ALA A 8 -48.23 11.73 -17.20
C ALA A 8 -46.98 10.87 -17.48
N LEU A 9 -46.19 11.26 -18.48
CA LEU A 9 -44.82 10.77 -18.61
C LEU A 9 -44.01 11.34 -17.42
N LEU A 10 -43.79 10.51 -16.40
CA LEU A 10 -42.74 10.74 -15.43
C LEU A 10 -41.39 10.64 -16.16
N PRO A 11 -40.54 11.68 -16.14
CA PRO A 11 -39.15 11.49 -16.50
C PRO A 11 -38.56 10.53 -15.48
N VAL A 12 -38.20 9.33 -15.93
CA VAL A 12 -37.28 8.46 -15.20
C VAL A 12 -35.97 9.22 -15.18
N PHE A 13 -35.74 9.99 -14.12
CA PHE A 13 -34.40 10.42 -13.77
C PHE A 13 -33.62 9.15 -13.46
N THR A 14 -33.00 8.56 -14.47
CA THR A 14 -31.86 7.70 -14.24
C THR A 14 -30.83 8.61 -13.62
N SER A 15 -30.73 8.61 -12.30
CA SER A 15 -29.54 9.06 -11.62
C SER A 15 -28.42 8.19 -12.18
N ALA A 16 -27.74 8.67 -13.21
CA ALA A 16 -26.39 8.25 -13.49
C ALA A 16 -25.65 8.59 -12.20
N LEU A 17 -25.52 7.59 -11.32
CA LEU A 17 -24.55 7.65 -10.24
C LEU A 17 -23.27 8.13 -10.93
N PRO A 18 -22.61 9.20 -10.44
CA PRO A 18 -21.33 9.59 -11.01
C PRO A 18 -20.51 8.31 -11.03
N ALA A 19 -20.05 7.89 -12.21
CA ALA A 19 -19.29 6.67 -12.35
C ALA A 19 -18.19 6.76 -11.30
N TRP A 20 -18.30 5.94 -10.25
CA TRP A 20 -17.24 5.79 -9.28
C TRP A 20 -16.03 5.42 -10.15
N GLY A 21 -14.91 6.14 -9.97
CA GLY A 21 -13.73 5.98 -10.81
C GLY A 21 -13.33 4.51 -10.97
N GLU A 22 -12.42 4.22 -11.90
CA GLU A 22 -12.00 2.83 -12.14
C GLU A 22 -11.78 2.05 -10.83
N PRO A 23 -12.28 0.81 -10.73
CA PRO A 23 -12.14 0.05 -9.50
C PRO A 23 -10.65 -0.13 -9.18
N PRO A 24 -10.28 -0.13 -7.89
CA PRO A 24 -8.90 -0.33 -7.51
C PRO A 24 -8.43 -1.71 -7.96
N LYS A 25 -7.23 -1.76 -8.53
CA LYS A 25 -6.53 -2.99 -8.93
C LYS A 25 -5.31 -3.17 -8.05
N THR A 26 -5.11 -4.39 -7.57
CA THR A 26 -3.96 -4.75 -6.74
C THR A 26 -3.04 -5.67 -7.52
N GLU A 27 -1.74 -5.36 -7.51
CA GLU A 27 -0.69 -6.21 -8.06
C GLU A 27 0.36 -6.50 -6.98
N HIS A 28 1.05 -7.64 -7.14
CA HIS A 28 2.11 -8.07 -6.23
C HIS A 28 3.42 -8.21 -6.99
N LYS A 29 4.51 -7.75 -6.37
CA LYS A 29 5.87 -7.88 -6.89
C LYS A 29 6.81 -8.36 -5.80
N ASP A 30 7.88 -9.03 -6.22
CA ASP A 30 8.99 -9.34 -5.32
C ASP A 30 9.80 -8.05 -5.08
N TRP A 31 10.19 -7.81 -3.82
CA TRP A 31 11.09 -6.71 -3.48
C TRP A 31 12.54 -7.18 -3.45
N GLU A 32 12.87 -8.07 -2.51
CA GLU A 32 14.21 -8.61 -2.35
C GLU A 32 14.19 -10.07 -1.88
N LYS A 33 15.34 -10.74 -1.91
CA LYS A 33 15.45 -12.08 -1.33
C LYS A 33 15.54 -11.97 0.18
N ALA A 34 14.51 -12.42 0.89
CA ALA A 34 14.47 -12.42 2.35
C ALA A 34 14.00 -13.77 2.89
N CYS A 35 14.56 -14.22 4.01
CA CYS A 35 14.34 -15.58 4.52
C CYS A 35 12.93 -15.80 5.11
N GLY A 36 12.30 -14.76 5.65
CA GLY A 36 10.90 -14.77 6.09
C GLY A 36 9.92 -14.31 5.00
N GLY A 37 10.41 -14.10 3.78
CA GLY A 37 9.64 -13.61 2.65
C GLY A 37 9.73 -12.10 2.46
N SER A 38 9.39 -11.67 1.25
CA SER A 38 9.42 -10.27 0.86
C SER A 38 8.40 -10.03 -0.24
N GLN A 39 7.66 -8.93 -0.16
CA GLN A 39 6.66 -8.56 -1.16
C GLN A 39 6.45 -7.06 -1.21
N ILE A 40 6.02 -6.58 -2.38
CA ILE A 40 5.42 -5.28 -2.61
C ILE A 40 3.99 -5.52 -3.07
N THR A 41 3.03 -4.84 -2.47
CA THR A 41 1.63 -4.80 -2.87
C THR A 41 1.31 -3.38 -3.32
N ILE A 42 0.84 -3.24 -4.56
CA ILE A 42 0.62 -1.94 -5.18
C ILE A 42 -0.86 -1.86 -5.53
N THR A 43 -1.52 -0.79 -5.10
CA THR A 43 -2.92 -0.53 -5.46
C THR A 43 -3.01 0.66 -6.39
N ARG A 44 -3.69 0.48 -7.52
CA ARG A 44 -3.88 1.51 -8.57
C ARG A 44 -5.35 1.78 -8.84
N VAL A 45 -5.67 3.02 -9.19
CA VAL A 45 -6.95 3.44 -9.74
C VAL A 45 -6.66 4.10 -11.09
N GLY A 46 -7.11 3.49 -12.19
CA GLY A 46 -6.59 3.82 -13.52
C GLY A 46 -5.08 3.58 -13.58
N ASP A 47 -4.36 4.54 -14.13
CA ASP A 47 -2.89 4.50 -14.24
C ASP A 47 -2.18 5.05 -12.97
N HIS A 48 -2.93 5.58 -12.01
CA HIS A 48 -2.36 6.20 -10.81
C HIS A 48 -2.20 5.16 -9.70
N MET A 49 -0.98 5.03 -9.19
CA MET A 49 -0.74 4.38 -7.91
C MET A 49 -1.37 5.20 -6.79
N VAL A 50 -2.01 4.53 -5.84
CA VAL A 50 -2.71 5.13 -4.69
C VAL A 50 -2.08 4.67 -3.38
N THR A 51 -1.72 3.40 -3.28
CA THR A 51 -0.94 2.87 -2.15
C THR A 51 0.15 1.91 -2.61
N LEU A 52 1.22 1.86 -1.82
CA LEU A 52 2.27 0.85 -1.91
C LEU A 52 2.55 0.34 -0.50
N GLU A 53 2.43 -0.96 -0.30
CA GLU A 53 2.76 -1.64 0.94
C GLU A 53 3.88 -2.64 0.65
N ALA A 54 5.02 -2.49 1.31
CA ALA A 54 6.14 -3.39 1.13
C ALA A 54 6.59 -3.99 2.46
N PHE A 55 6.99 -5.25 2.43
CA PHE A 55 7.44 -6.00 3.59
C PHE A 55 8.66 -6.84 3.20
N ALA A 56 9.64 -6.92 4.10
CA ALA A 56 10.75 -7.86 4.00
C ALA A 56 11.15 -8.34 5.39
N GLU A 57 11.25 -9.66 5.58
CA GLU A 57 11.75 -10.27 6.82
C GLU A 57 13.05 -11.03 6.58
N HIS A 58 14.12 -10.55 7.21
CA HIS A 58 15.40 -11.23 7.36
C HIS A 58 15.49 -11.97 8.68
N PHE A 59 16.60 -12.66 8.90
CA PHE A 59 16.70 -13.58 10.04
C PHE A 59 16.54 -12.84 11.37
N ALA A 60 17.22 -11.72 11.59
CA ALA A 60 17.16 -11.03 12.88
C ALA A 60 16.25 -9.80 12.88
N GLU A 61 15.74 -9.40 11.72
CA GLU A 61 15.08 -8.11 11.52
C GLU A 61 14.12 -8.17 10.35
N GLY A 62 13.18 -7.25 10.31
CA GLY A 62 12.41 -6.99 9.11
C GLY A 62 11.96 -5.54 9.07
N ARG A 63 11.43 -5.17 7.91
CA ARG A 63 10.97 -3.81 7.66
C ARG A 63 9.73 -3.76 6.81
N GLN A 64 8.95 -2.72 7.02
CA GLN A 64 7.73 -2.43 6.28
C GLN A 64 7.69 -0.97 5.85
N TRP A 65 7.23 -0.76 4.62
CA TRP A 65 6.84 0.54 4.10
C TRP A 65 5.34 0.55 3.82
N GLN A 66 4.68 1.64 4.17
CA GLN A 66 3.32 1.94 3.74
C GLN A 66 3.29 3.36 3.18
N CYS A 67 3.11 3.47 1.87
CA CYS A 67 3.18 4.73 1.14
C CYS A 67 1.80 5.10 0.58
N HIS A 68 1.49 6.39 0.59
CA HIS A 68 0.27 6.94 0.01
C HIS A 68 0.59 7.93 -1.08
N PHE A 69 -0.23 7.91 -2.12
CA PHE A 69 -0.03 8.69 -3.33
C PHE A 69 -1.27 9.52 -3.63
N GLN A 70 -1.05 10.67 -4.24
CA GLN A 70 -2.07 11.51 -4.83
C GLN A 70 -1.67 11.78 -6.27
N ASP A 71 -2.58 11.53 -7.21
CA ASP A 71 -2.35 11.70 -8.65
C ASP A 71 -1.10 10.98 -9.17
N GLY A 72 -0.78 9.82 -8.58
CA GLY A 72 0.40 9.00 -8.90
C GLY A 72 1.72 9.47 -8.25
N GLN A 73 1.71 10.56 -7.49
CA GLN A 73 2.89 11.08 -6.80
C GLN A 73 2.80 10.81 -5.28
N ILE A 74 3.92 10.43 -4.67
CA ILE A 74 3.94 10.07 -3.25
C ILE A 74 3.75 11.31 -2.37
N ILE A 75 2.86 11.23 -1.39
CA ILE A 75 2.55 12.34 -0.46
C ILE A 75 2.91 11.99 0.98
N SER A 76 3.02 10.71 1.31
CA SER A 76 3.44 10.27 2.64
C SER A 76 3.96 8.83 2.62
N ALA A 77 4.74 8.48 3.64
CA ALA A 77 5.13 7.12 3.91
C ALA A 77 5.24 6.88 5.42
N ALA A 78 4.91 5.68 5.86
CA ALA A 78 5.25 5.16 7.17
C ALA A 78 6.29 4.05 7.00
N TYR A 79 7.40 4.16 7.72
CA TYR A 79 8.42 3.15 7.83
C TYR A 79 8.32 2.47 9.19
N ARG A 80 8.41 1.14 9.19
CA ARG A 80 8.53 0.33 10.40
C ARG A 80 9.72 -0.59 10.26
N HIS A 81 10.49 -0.69 11.33
CA HIS A 81 11.49 -1.72 11.50
C HIS A 81 11.12 -2.52 12.74
N PHE A 82 11.40 -3.81 12.70
CA PHE A 82 11.16 -4.72 13.80
C PHE A 82 12.29 -5.72 13.92
N ILE A 83 12.63 -6.05 15.17
CA ILE A 83 13.56 -7.12 15.49
C ILE A 83 12.77 -8.43 15.54
N VAL A 84 13.31 -9.45 14.90
CA VAL A 84 12.74 -10.79 14.87
C VAL A 84 13.51 -11.67 15.84
N THR A 85 12.85 -12.10 16.90
CA THR A 85 13.43 -13.07 17.83
C THR A 85 12.78 -14.43 17.64
N ARG A 86 13.61 -15.48 17.60
CA ARG A 86 13.15 -16.87 17.50
C ARG A 86 13.50 -17.60 18.78
N LYS A 87 12.48 -18.13 19.44
CA LYS A 87 12.63 -18.93 20.67
C LYS A 87 12.24 -20.36 20.38
N ASN A 88 13.01 -21.32 20.90
CA ASN A 88 12.64 -22.73 20.81
C ASN A 88 11.26 -22.94 21.41
N ALA A 89 10.39 -23.58 20.65
CA ALA A 89 9.06 -24.00 21.07
C ALA A 89 9.08 -25.52 21.28
N GLY A 90 9.76 -25.97 22.35
CA GLY A 90 9.86 -27.39 22.68
C GLY A 90 11.03 -28.11 21.99
N ASP A 91 10.96 -29.45 21.99
CA ASP A 91 12.11 -30.33 21.71
C ASP A 91 12.17 -30.82 20.25
N ALA A 92 11.16 -30.50 19.43
CA ALA A 92 11.01 -31.00 18.06
C ALA A 92 11.60 -30.06 16.98
N GLY A 93 12.37 -29.03 17.37
CA GLY A 93 12.95 -28.05 16.45
C GLY A 93 11.94 -26.99 15.96
N GLU A 94 10.80 -26.87 16.63
CA GLU A 94 9.84 -25.80 16.40
C GLU A 94 10.36 -24.49 16.98
N PHE A 95 10.11 -23.38 16.29
CA PHE A 95 10.43 -22.04 16.77
C PHE A 95 9.16 -21.22 16.85
N THR A 96 9.03 -20.44 17.92
CA THR A 96 8.11 -19.30 17.96
C THR A 96 8.84 -18.06 17.50
N THR A 97 8.17 -17.26 16.68
CA THR A 97 8.68 -15.97 16.21
C THR A 97 7.96 -14.86 16.96
N GLU A 98 8.73 -13.98 17.59
CA GLU A 98 8.24 -12.73 18.17
C GLU A 98 8.86 -11.56 17.40
N GLN A 99 8.01 -10.66 16.89
CA GLN A 99 8.43 -9.41 16.27
C GLN A 99 8.26 -8.27 17.27
N ILE A 100 9.30 -7.45 17.42
CA ILE A 100 9.28 -6.27 18.29
C ILE A 100 9.57 -5.06 17.42
N GLU A 101 8.58 -4.19 17.22
CA GLU A 101 8.78 -2.90 16.55
C GLU A 101 9.71 -2.03 17.40
N ASP A 102 10.90 -1.73 16.88
CA ASP A 102 11.92 -0.92 17.55
C ASP A 102 12.06 0.47 16.91
N ARG A 103 11.54 0.68 15.70
CA ARG A 103 11.53 1.96 15.02
C ARG A 103 10.28 2.13 14.16
N VAL A 104 9.58 3.25 14.35
CA VAL A 104 8.44 3.67 13.53
C VAL A 104 8.64 5.14 13.17
N GLU A 105 8.61 5.45 11.88
CA GLU A 105 8.73 6.82 11.39
C GLU A 105 7.65 7.12 10.35
N VAL A 106 7.13 8.34 10.38
CA VAL A 106 6.11 8.81 9.45
C VAL A 106 6.60 10.08 8.78
N PHE A 107 6.49 10.08 7.47
CA PHE A 107 7.02 11.11 6.59
C PHE A 107 5.89 11.70 5.76
N HIS A 108 5.91 13.02 5.59
CA HIS A 108 5.03 13.74 4.67
C HIS A 108 5.86 14.45 3.61
N PHE A 109 5.48 14.30 2.34
CA PHE A 109 6.25 14.78 1.18
C PHE A 109 5.40 15.74 0.32
N PRO A 110 5.15 16.98 0.78
CA PRO A 110 4.25 17.91 0.09
C PRO A 110 4.72 18.31 -1.31
N ASP A 111 6.03 18.31 -1.56
CA ASP A 111 6.65 18.59 -2.87
C ASP A 111 7.30 17.34 -3.50
N HIS A 112 6.89 16.15 -3.04
CA HIS A 112 7.51 14.87 -3.43
C HIS A 112 9.02 14.82 -3.15
N ASP A 113 9.48 15.61 -2.18
CA ASP A 113 10.88 15.73 -1.77
C ASP A 113 11.21 14.77 -0.63
N PHE A 114 12.32 14.04 -0.77
CA PHE A 114 12.83 13.06 0.18
C PHE A 114 14.01 13.57 1.00
N THR A 115 14.29 14.87 1.03
CA THR A 115 15.40 15.45 1.81
C THR A 115 15.33 15.17 3.31
N GLN A 116 14.12 14.98 3.86
CA GLN A 116 13.93 14.65 5.28
C GLN A 116 14.26 13.19 5.63
N LEU A 117 14.42 12.31 4.65
CA LEU A 117 14.78 10.92 4.89
C LEU A 117 16.28 10.81 5.16
N ASP A 118 16.65 9.98 6.12
CA ASP A 118 18.04 9.55 6.22
C ASP A 118 18.48 8.83 4.93
N PRO A 119 19.78 8.80 4.60
CA PRO A 119 20.25 8.25 3.33
C PRO A 119 19.88 6.78 3.10
N ALA A 120 19.76 5.97 4.16
CA ALA A 120 19.43 4.56 4.04
C ALA A 120 17.94 4.39 3.70
N LEU A 121 17.06 5.07 4.43
CA LEU A 121 15.62 5.07 4.13
C LEU A 121 15.31 5.66 2.76
N LYS A 122 16.01 6.73 2.38
CA LYS A 122 15.85 7.32 1.04
C LYS A 122 16.18 6.33 -0.06
N LYS A 123 17.29 5.60 0.08
CA LYS A 123 17.71 4.57 -0.88
C LYS A 123 16.66 3.44 -0.94
N ASP A 124 16.28 2.91 0.20
CA ASP A 124 15.33 1.79 0.33
C ASP A 124 13.96 2.13 -0.30
N LEU A 125 13.41 3.31 0.02
CA LEU A 125 12.16 3.79 -0.57
C LEU A 125 12.30 4.04 -2.07
N SER A 126 13.43 4.59 -2.53
CA SER A 126 13.64 4.85 -3.96
C SER A 126 13.68 3.56 -4.78
N GLU A 127 14.30 2.49 -4.24
CA GLU A 127 14.33 1.17 -4.86
C GLU A 127 12.93 0.56 -4.94
N LEU A 128 12.15 0.65 -3.87
CA LEU A 128 10.75 0.22 -3.85
C LEU A 128 9.90 0.93 -4.90
N LEU A 129 10.02 2.25 -5.00
CA LEU A 129 9.27 3.04 -5.98
C LEU A 129 9.65 2.67 -7.41
N ALA A 130 10.94 2.43 -7.68
CA ALA A 130 11.39 1.99 -9.00
C ALA A 130 10.84 0.60 -9.35
N LEU A 131 10.85 -0.35 -8.40
CA LEU A 131 10.25 -1.67 -8.60
C LEU A 131 8.74 -1.61 -8.78
N ALA A 132 8.05 -0.70 -8.10
CA ALA A 132 6.61 -0.58 -8.26
C ALA A 132 6.21 -0.02 -9.64
N GLN A 133 7.07 0.79 -10.26
CA GLN A 133 6.81 1.40 -11.57
C GLN A 133 7.22 0.53 -12.77
N SER A 134 7.99 -0.54 -12.57
CA SER A 134 8.45 -1.45 -13.65
C SER A 134 7.35 -2.32 -14.27
#